data_AF-Q6E5V8-F1
#
_entry.id   AF-Q6E5V8-F1
#
_cell.length_a   1.000
_cell.length_b   1.000
_cell.length_c   1.000
_cell.angle_alpha   90.00
_cell.angle_beta   90.00
_cell.angle_gamma   90.00
#
_symmetry.space_group_name_H-M   'P 1'
#
loop_
_entity.id
_entity.type
_entity.pdbx_description
1 polymer ?
#
loop_
_entity_poly.entity_id
_entity_poly.type
_entity_poly.pdbx_seq_one_letter_code
_entity_poly.pdbx_strand_id
1 'polypeptide(L)'
;KGRFYAFGRVFSGKVGSGQKVRIMGPNFVPGKKEDLYEKSIQRSILMMGRFVEAIEDVPAGNICGLVGVDQYLVKTGTITTSKDAHNMKVMKF
;
A
#
# COMPACT_ATOMS: atom_id res chain seq x y z
N LYS A 1 -12.62 -7.71 -14.89
CA LYS A 1 -11.65 -7.92 -13.78
C LYS A 1 -12.00 -6.93 -12.69
N GLY A 2 -12.46 -7.40 -11.53
CA GLY A 2 -12.91 -6.53 -10.43
C GLY A 2 -11.76 -5.67 -9.92
N ARG A 3 -12.01 -4.37 -9.73
CA ARG A 3 -11.08 -3.48 -9.04
C ARG A 3 -11.20 -3.73 -7.54
N PHE A 4 -10.09 -4.06 -6.90
CA PHE A 4 -10.03 -4.22 -5.46
C PHE A 4 -9.45 -2.97 -4.81
N TYR A 5 -9.94 -2.68 -3.61
CA TYR A 5 -9.33 -1.68 -2.75
C TYR A 5 -8.33 -2.39 -1.84
N ALA A 6 -7.06 -1.97 -1.87
CA ALA A 6 -6.10 -2.48 -0.90
C ALA A 6 -6.39 -1.82 0.44
N PHE A 7 -6.65 -2.61 1.47
CA PHE A 7 -6.88 -2.12 2.82
C PHE A 7 -5.61 -2.31 3.64
N GLY A 8 -5.19 -1.26 4.35
CA GLY A 8 -3.98 -1.32 5.16
C GLY A 8 -3.91 -0.22 6.20
N ARG A 9 -2.83 -0.26 6.98
CA ARG A 9 -2.54 0.72 8.02
C ARG A 9 -1.28 1.50 7.66
N VAL A 10 -1.33 2.81 7.87
CA VAL A 10 -0.15 3.67 7.75
C VAL A 10 0.66 3.53 9.03
N PHE A 11 1.82 2.88 8.96
CA PHE A 11 2.69 2.72 10.13
C PHE A 11 3.59 3.92 10.38
N SER A 12 4.04 4.58 9.32
CA SER A 12 4.94 5.73 9.40
C SER A 12 4.72 6.67 8.22
N GLY A 13 4.91 7.96 8.46
CA GLY A 13 4.74 9.02 7.48
C GLY A 13 3.27 9.36 7.20
N LYS A 14 3.01 9.82 5.98
CA LYS A 14 1.67 10.09 5.46
C LYS A 14 1.53 9.47 4.08
N VAL A 15 0.36 8.91 3.81
CA VAL A 15 0.00 8.42 2.48
C VAL A 15 -0.91 9.44 1.81
N GLY A 16 -0.56 9.83 0.59
CA GLY A 16 -1.31 10.81 -0.18
C GLY A 16 -1.69 10.31 -1.57
N SER A 17 -2.75 10.89 -2.12
CA SER A 17 -3.15 10.65 -3.51
C SER A 17 -2.06 11.16 -4.48
N GLY A 18 -1.70 10.36 -5.48
CA GLY A 18 -0.62 10.69 -6.44
C GLY A 18 0.80 10.41 -5.95
N GLN A 19 0.97 9.97 -4.70
CA GLN A 19 2.30 9.68 -4.15
C GLN A 19 2.93 8.47 -4.85
N LYS A 20 4.18 8.64 -5.31
CA LYS A 20 4.99 7.53 -5.84
C LYS A 20 5.46 6.66 -4.68
N VAL A 21 5.07 5.39 -4.73
CA VAL A 21 5.40 4.41 -3.70
C VAL A 21 5.97 3.16 -4.33
N ARG A 22 6.68 2.41 -3.50
CA ARG A 22 7.25 1.11 -3.84
C ARG A 22 6.41 0.05 -3.13
N ILE A 23 5.87 -0.88 -3.89
CA ILE A 23 5.09 -2.01 -3.43
C ILE A 23 6.04 -3.20 -3.38
N MET A 24 6.25 -3.70 -2.19
CA MET A 24 7.10 -4.87 -1.91
C MET A 24 6.18 -6.06 -1.67
N GLY A 25 6.30 -7.07 -2.52
CA GLY A 25 5.58 -8.32 -2.38
C GLY A 25 6.06 -9.17 -1.21
N PRO A 26 5.41 -10.32 -0.96
CA PRO A 26 5.68 -11.18 0.18
C PRO A 26 7.09 -11.79 0.17
N ASN A 27 7.69 -12.00 -1.00
CA ASN A 27 9.04 -12.57 -1.13
C ASN A 27 10.14 -11.52 -1.37
N PHE A 28 9.83 -10.23 -1.22
CA PHE A 28 10.84 -9.19 -1.40
C PHE A 28 11.98 -9.35 -0.39
N VAL A 29 13.22 -9.38 -0.88
CA VAL A 29 14.43 -9.41 -0.05
C VAL A 29 15.20 -8.11 -0.30
N PRO A 30 15.63 -7.37 0.74
CA PRO A 30 16.45 -6.18 0.58
C PRO A 30 17.68 -6.47 -0.28
N GLY A 31 17.88 -5.67 -1.33
CA GLY A 31 18.98 -5.84 -2.28
C GLY A 31 18.62 -6.62 -3.54
N LYS A 32 17.51 -7.37 -3.55
CA LYS A 32 16.96 -7.97 -4.78
C LYS A 32 15.81 -7.13 -5.32
N LYS A 33 15.69 -7.04 -6.64
CA LYS A 33 14.57 -6.37 -7.34
C LYS A 33 13.40 -7.32 -7.62
N GLU A 34 13.45 -8.54 -7.10
CA GLU A 34 12.37 -9.51 -7.22
C GLU A 34 11.18 -9.05 -6.36
N ASP A 35 9.96 -9.11 -6.92
CA ASP A 35 8.71 -8.68 -6.26
C ASP A 35 8.67 -7.20 -5.80
N LEU A 36 9.43 -6.32 -6.46
CA LEU A 36 9.39 -4.87 -6.25
C LEU A 36 8.67 -4.17 -7.41
N TYR A 37 7.62 -3.41 -7.10
CA TYR A 37 6.89 -2.60 -8.08
C TYR A 37 6.85 -1.13 -7.67
N GLU A 38 7.23 -0.23 -8.58
CA GLU A 38 7.13 1.22 -8.34
C GLU A 38 5.92 1.78 -9.07
N LYS A 39 4.96 2.31 -8.32
CA LYS A 39 3.72 2.88 -8.85
C LYS A 39 3.24 4.06 -8.00
N SER A 40 2.49 4.94 -8.64
CA SER A 40 1.77 6.01 -7.95
C SER A 40 0.44 5.50 -7.44
N ILE A 41 0.10 5.82 -6.20
CA ILE A 41 -1.24 5.63 -5.66
C ILE A 41 -2.18 6.56 -6.43
N GLN A 42 -3.30 6.05 -6.94
CA GLN A 42 -4.27 6.88 -7.65
C GLN A 42 -5.08 7.72 -6.68
N ARG A 43 -5.68 7.07 -5.68
CA ARG A 43 -6.47 7.71 -4.62
C ARG A 43 -6.36 6.94 -3.32
N SER A 44 -6.27 7.67 -2.21
CA SER A 44 -6.52 7.16 -0.86
C SER A 44 -8.00 7.31 -0.53
N ILE A 45 -8.59 6.26 0.06
CA ILE A 45 -9.97 6.25 0.50
C ILE A 45 -10.04 5.93 2.00
N LEU A 46 -10.96 6.58 2.70
CA LEU A 46 -11.35 6.20 4.04
C LEU A 46 -12.56 5.27 3.93
N MET A 47 -12.43 4.07 4.48
CA MET A 47 -13.50 3.08 4.47
C MET A 47 -14.41 3.27 5.68
N MET A 48 -15.59 3.87 5.47
CA MET A 48 -16.66 4.01 6.46
C MET A 48 -17.69 2.89 6.31
N GLY A 49 -17.22 1.63 6.28
CA GLY A 49 -18.05 0.44 6.11
C GLY A 49 -18.78 0.40 4.77
N ARG A 50 -20.01 0.94 4.72
CA ARG A 50 -20.84 0.99 3.49
C ARG A 50 -20.40 2.08 2.52
N PHE A 51 -19.85 3.18 3.03
CA PHE A 51 -19.44 4.33 2.22
C PHE A 51 -17.91 4.42 2.17
N VAL A 52 -17.41 4.89 1.03
CA VAL A 52 -15.99 5.19 0.82
C VAL A 52 -15.86 6.67 0.51
N GLU A 53 -14.99 7.35 1.25
CA GLU A 53 -14.72 8.78 1.07
C GLU A 53 -13.29 8.94 0.57
N ALA A 54 -13.06 9.75 -0.46
CA ALA A 54 -11.72 10.03 -0.94
C ALA A 54 -11.08 11.13 -0.09
N ILE A 55 -9.91 10.85 0.48
CA ILE A 55 -9.15 11.81 1.30
C ILE A 55 -7.80 12.04 0.65
N GLU A 56 -7.32 13.28 0.68
CA GLU A 56 -6.06 13.66 0.04
C GLU A 56 -4.84 13.10 0.77
N ASP A 57 -4.80 13.23 2.11
CA ASP A 57 -3.69 12.81 2.96
C ASP A 57 -4.20 12.02 4.19
N VAL A 58 -3.58 10.88 4.48
CA VAL A 58 -3.83 10.09 5.70
C VAL A 58 -2.54 9.95 6.51
N PRO A 59 -2.51 10.41 7.79
CA PRO A 59 -1.33 10.33 8.64
C PRO A 59 -1.10 8.93 9.21
N ALA A 60 0.10 8.71 9.75
CA ALA A 60 0.46 7.48 10.48
C ALA A 60 -0.50 7.19 11.65
N GLY A 61 -0.71 5.90 11.89
CA GLY A 61 -1.63 5.39 12.91
C GLY A 61 -2.99 5.00 12.35
N ASN A 62 -3.43 5.65 11.26
CA ASN A 62 -4.74 5.45 10.66
C ASN A 62 -4.77 4.28 9.67
N ILE A 63 -5.99 3.79 9.44
CA ILE A 63 -6.31 2.77 8.46
C ILE A 63 -6.85 3.48 7.21
N CYS A 64 -6.37 3.07 6.04
CA CYS A 64 -6.81 3.61 4.77
C CYS A 64 -6.96 2.51 3.72
N GLY A 65 -7.90 2.72 2.80
CA GLY A 65 -7.94 2.00 1.55
C GLY A 65 -7.13 2.73 0.47
N LEU A 66 -6.52 1.97 -0.44
CA LEU A 66 -5.72 2.49 -1.54
C LEU A 66 -6.28 1.97 -2.87
N VAL A 67 -6.35 2.86 -3.85
CA VAL A 67 -6.79 2.59 -5.21
C VAL A 67 -5.59 2.62 -6.16
N GLY A 68 -5.52 1.64 -7.08
CA GLY A 68 -4.49 1.55 -8.12
C GLY A 68 -3.27 0.69 -7.76
N VAL A 69 -3.36 -0.06 -6.66
CA VAL A 69 -2.35 -1.04 -6.21
C VAL A 69 -2.81 -2.49 -6.41
N ASP A 70 -4.00 -2.70 -6.94
CA ASP A 70 -4.69 -3.99 -7.10
C ASP A 70 -3.98 -4.97 -8.03
N GLN A 71 -3.27 -4.47 -9.05
CA GLN A 71 -2.58 -5.33 -10.01
C GLN A 71 -1.25 -5.88 -9.47
N TYR A 72 -0.67 -5.24 -8.46
CA TYR A 72 0.70 -5.51 -7.99
C TYR A 72 0.75 -6.10 -6.58
N LEU A 73 -0.38 -6.05 -5.85
CA LEU A 73 -0.49 -6.56 -4.49
C LEU A 73 -1.36 -7.82 -4.47
N VAL A 74 -0.74 -8.98 -4.23
CA VAL A 74 -1.46 -10.26 -4.08
C VAL A 74 -1.46 -10.66 -2.61
N LYS A 75 -2.64 -10.65 -1.98
CA LYS A 75 -2.92 -10.94 -0.56
C LYS A 75 -2.24 -10.00 0.44
N THR A 76 -0.92 -10.02 0.51
CA THR A 76 -0.14 -9.33 1.54
C THR A 76 1.08 -8.67 0.91
N GLY A 77 1.40 -7.47 1.33
CA GLY A 77 2.60 -6.77 0.90
C GLY A 77 2.78 -5.48 1.67
N THR A 78 3.96 -4.90 1.52
CA THR A 78 4.37 -3.69 2.24
C THR A 78 4.54 -2.55 1.24
N ILE A 79 4.05 -1.37 1.58
CA ILE A 79 4.20 -0.17 0.76
C ILE A 79 5.17 0.77 1.47
N THR A 80 6.16 1.27 0.75
CA THR A 80 7.20 2.15 1.29
C THR A 80 7.61 3.22 0.28
N THR A 81 8.07 4.36 0.77
CA THR A 81 8.72 5.40 -0.04
C THR A 81 10.25 5.33 0.06
N SER A 82 10.79 4.63 1.07
CA SER A 82 12.23 4.52 1.29
C SER A 82 12.84 3.40 0.46
N LYS A 83 14.08 3.62 0.01
CA LYS A 83 14.82 2.65 -0.82
C LYS A 83 15.38 1.47 -0.03
N ASP A 84 15.69 1.71 1.25
CA ASP A 84 16.33 0.76 2.16
C ASP A 84 15.34 0.07 3.12
N ALA A 85 14.04 0.26 2.88
CA ALA A 85 13.02 -0.33 3.74
C ALA A 85 12.94 -1.85 3.58
N HIS A 86 12.83 -2.54 4.72
CA HIS A 86 12.56 -3.97 4.78
C HIS A 86 11.05 -4.25 4.66
N ASN A 87 10.68 -5.42 4.13
CA ASN A 87 9.30 -5.85 4.13
C ASN A 87 8.82 -6.13 5.56
N MET A 88 7.54 -5.86 5.83
CA MET A 88 6.92 -6.30 7.07
C MET A 88 6.73 -7.82 7.01
N LYS A 89 6.93 -8.49 8.16
CA LYS A 89 6.76 -9.93 8.27
C LYS A 89 5.35 -10.32 7.80
N VAL A 90 5.29 -11.12 6.75
CA VAL A 90 4.04 -11.67 6.23
C VAL A 90 3.36 -12.51 7.31
N MET A 91 2.05 -12.34 7.46
CA MET A 91 1.26 -13.27 8.27
C MET A 91 1.24 -14.61 7.53
N LYS A 92 1.70 -15.67 8.21
CA LYS A 92 1.49 -17.04 7.75
C LYS A 92 0.02 -17.39 8.05
N PHE A 93 -0.77 -17.57 7.00
CA PHE A 93 -2.04 -18.28 7.04
C PHE A 93 -1.87 -19.58 6.26
#